data_AF-A0A1M6F3M9-F1
#
_entry.id   AF-A0A1M6F3M9-F1
#
_cell.length_a   1.000
_cell.length_b   1.000
_cell.length_c   1.000
_cell.angle_alpha   90.00
_cell.angle_beta   90.00
_cell.angle_gamma   90.00
#
_symmetry.space_group_name_H-M   'P 1'
#
loop_
_entity.id
_entity.type
_entity.pdbx_description
1 polymer ?
#
loop_
_entity_poly.entity_id
_entity_poly.type
_entity_poly.pdbx_seq_one_letter_code
_entity_poly.pdbx_strand_id
1 'polypeptide(L)'
;MIIWSIEKIKNKKGFTFIELVLVIAVLGILSTIAVPKYTSSWESAERTAVEANLRTIDSAIAIYEAQNGSLPEGSKIEDLVGKTLQSKPKGPGDAVYDINYDKTNKVWKAIVSGNVGGKQLDKQSLPIDWKQSE
;
A
#
# COMPACT_ATOMS: atom_id res chain seq x y z
N MET A 1 68.31 24.57 17.33
CA MET A 1 67.10 23.74 17.50
C MET A 1 65.89 24.59 17.11
N ILE A 2 65.01 24.04 16.29
CA ILE A 2 64.29 24.72 15.21
C ILE A 2 63.16 25.64 15.73
N ILE A 3 63.18 26.91 15.33
CA ILE A 3 62.06 27.84 15.48
C ILE A 3 61.07 27.55 14.35
N TRP A 4 59.96 26.88 14.67
CA TRP A 4 58.86 26.70 13.73
C TRP A 4 58.00 27.97 13.73
N SER A 5 58.13 28.77 12.67
CA SER A 5 57.16 29.83 12.35
C SER A 5 55.94 29.16 11.71
N ILE A 6 54.79 29.24 12.40
CA ILE A 6 53.53 28.63 11.94
C ILE A 6 52.94 29.53 10.86
N GLU A 7 52.81 28.99 9.63
CA GLU A 7 52.16 29.63 8.49
C GLU A 7 50.75 30.13 8.84
N LYS A 8 50.44 31.38 8.43
CA LYS A 8 49.10 31.96 8.54
C LYS A 8 48.05 31.04 7.89
N ILE A 9 47.08 30.61 8.68
CA ILE A 9 45.92 29.85 8.21
C ILE A 9 45.16 30.70 7.18
N LYS A 10 45.01 30.13 5.98
CA LYS A 10 44.50 30.75 4.75
C LYS A 10 43.05 31.27 4.89
N ASN A 11 42.78 32.35 4.14
CA ASN A 11 41.51 33.00 3.82
C ASN A 11 40.24 32.20 4.16
N LYS A 12 39.56 32.58 5.25
CA LYS A 12 38.14 32.25 5.44
C LYS A 12 37.31 33.17 4.54
N LYS A 13 37.02 32.72 3.31
CA LYS A 13 35.95 33.34 2.50
C LYS A 13 34.62 33.00 3.16
N GLY A 14 33.97 34.00 3.76
CA GLY A 14 32.61 33.86 4.28
C GLY A 14 31.61 33.76 3.13
N PHE A 15 30.51 33.05 3.38
CA PHE A 15 29.37 32.97 2.46
C PHE A 15 28.77 34.37 2.28
N THR A 16 28.51 34.76 1.04
CA THR A 16 27.89 36.06 0.74
C THR A 16 26.37 35.96 0.93
N PHE A 17 25.73 37.07 1.33
CA PHE A 17 24.27 37.13 1.41
C PHE A 17 23.60 36.82 0.06
N ILE A 18 24.22 37.23 -1.04
CA ILE A 18 23.68 36.99 -2.38
C ILE A 18 23.69 35.52 -2.76
N GLU A 19 24.71 34.75 -2.34
CA GLU A 19 24.73 33.29 -2.54
C GLU A 19 23.57 32.60 -1.82
N LEU A 20 23.21 33.05 -0.61
CA LEU A 20 22.07 32.48 0.12
C LEU A 20 20.74 32.83 -0.53
N VAL A 21 20.58 34.09 -0.95
CA VAL A 21 19.35 34.59 -1.59
C VAL A 21 19.10 33.88 -2.91
N LEU A 22 20.14 33.66 -3.73
CA LEU A 22 20.02 32.92 -4.98
C LEU A 22 19.60 31.46 -4.74
N VAL A 23 20.13 30.80 -3.71
CA VAL A 23 19.80 29.40 -3.38
C VAL A 23 18.33 29.26 -3.00
N ILE A 24 17.83 30.10 -2.09
CA ILE A 24 16.41 30.03 -1.69
C ILE A 24 15.46 30.45 -2.83
N ALA A 25 15.90 31.35 -3.72
CA ALA A 25 15.14 31.74 -4.91
C ALA A 25 14.98 30.56 -5.88
N VAL A 26 16.06 29.82 -6.17
CA VAL A 26 15.99 28.62 -7.01
C VAL A 26 15.19 27.50 -6.33
N LEU A 27 15.36 27.31 -5.01
CA LEU A 27 14.58 26.33 -4.25
C LEU A 27 13.07 26.63 -4.27
N GLY A 28 12.64 27.89 -4.21
CA GLY A 28 11.23 28.28 -4.31
C GLY A 28 10.61 28.01 -5.69
N ILE A 29 11.39 28.14 -6.77
CA ILE A 29 10.95 27.79 -8.13
C ILE A 29 10.80 26.27 -8.24
N LEU A 30 11.82 25.52 -7.81
CA LEU A 30 11.81 24.06 -7.87
C LEU A 30 10.74 23.43 -6.97
N SER A 31 10.48 24.00 -5.78
CA SER A 31 9.50 23.45 -4.84
C SER A 31 8.08 23.42 -5.40
N THR A 32 7.73 24.37 -6.27
CA THR A 32 6.41 24.44 -6.90
C THR A 32 6.20 23.30 -7.91
N ILE A 33 7.27 22.87 -8.58
CA ILE A 33 7.22 21.85 -9.64
C ILE A 33 7.40 20.43 -9.08
N ALA A 34 8.09 20.28 -7.94
CA ALA A 34 8.47 18.99 -7.39
C ALA A 34 7.31 18.13 -6.83
N VAL A 35 6.09 18.69 -6.69
CA VAL A 35 5.01 18.04 -5.93
C VAL A 35 4.22 16.95 -6.68
N PRO A 36 3.76 17.09 -7.94
CA PRO A 36 2.66 16.25 -8.37
C PRO A 36 3.15 15.10 -9.25
N LYS A 37 3.19 13.86 -8.71
CA LYS A 37 2.90 12.62 -9.48
C LYS A 37 2.98 11.28 -8.73
N TYR A 38 3.11 11.23 -7.41
CA TYR A 38 3.24 9.93 -6.74
C TYR A 38 1.92 9.19 -6.49
N THR A 39 0.77 9.89 -6.44
CA THR A 39 -0.50 9.29 -5.97
C THR A 39 -1.00 8.11 -6.81
N SER A 40 -0.89 8.17 -8.14
CA SER A 40 -1.44 7.12 -9.01
C SER A 40 -0.69 5.79 -8.92
N SER A 41 0.64 5.83 -8.72
CA SER A 41 1.45 4.62 -8.56
C SER A 41 1.15 3.93 -7.24
N TRP A 42 0.90 4.71 -6.17
CA TRP A 42 0.50 4.18 -4.87
C TRP A 42 -0.87 3.51 -4.98
N GLU A 43 -1.86 4.19 -5.55
CA GLU A 43 -3.20 3.62 -5.73
C GLU A 43 -3.17 2.32 -6.53
N SER A 44 -2.39 2.25 -7.62
CA SER A 44 -2.28 1.01 -8.40
C SER A 44 -1.64 -0.12 -7.61
N ALA A 45 -0.62 0.16 -6.79
CA ALA A 45 0.02 -0.85 -5.94
C ALA A 45 -0.94 -1.39 -4.88
N GLU A 46 -1.77 -0.52 -4.29
CA GLU A 46 -2.81 -0.93 -3.34
C GLU A 46 -3.85 -1.84 -3.99
N ARG A 47 -4.31 -1.51 -5.21
CA ARG A 47 -5.25 -2.35 -5.98
C ARG A 47 -4.67 -3.73 -6.24
N THR A 48 -3.44 -3.81 -6.72
CA THR A 48 -2.76 -5.08 -6.97
C THR A 48 -2.57 -5.90 -5.69
N ALA A 49 -2.21 -5.26 -4.57
CA ALA A 49 -2.07 -5.94 -3.29
C ALA A 49 -3.41 -6.55 -2.81
N VAL A 50 -4.51 -5.81 -2.96
CA VAL A 50 -5.85 -6.33 -2.61
C VAL A 50 -6.25 -7.51 -3.48
N GLU A 51 -6.06 -7.42 -4.79
CA GLU A 51 -6.38 -8.53 -5.69
C GLU A 51 -5.54 -9.78 -5.38
N ALA A 52 -4.25 -9.62 -5.08
CA ALA A 52 -3.38 -10.72 -4.71
C ALA A 52 -3.83 -11.39 -3.40
N ASN A 53 -4.19 -10.60 -2.39
CA ASN A 53 -4.70 -11.10 -1.12
C ASN A 53 -6.03 -11.84 -1.29
N LEU A 54 -6.97 -11.30 -2.08
CA LEU A 54 -8.24 -11.96 -2.38
C LEU A 54 -8.03 -13.30 -3.08
N ARG A 55 -7.15 -13.37 -4.09
CA ARG A 55 -6.80 -14.64 -4.76
C ARG A 55 -6.20 -15.67 -3.81
N THR A 56 -5.41 -15.22 -2.85
CA THR A 56 -4.82 -16.09 -1.83
C THR A 56 -5.90 -16.68 -0.92
N ILE A 57 -6.87 -15.87 -0.51
CA ILE A 57 -8.00 -16.33 0.32
C ILE A 57 -8.92 -17.25 -0.49
N ASP A 58 -9.24 -16.92 -1.74
CA ASP A 58 -10.02 -17.79 -2.63
C ASP A 58 -9.35 -19.15 -2.82
N SER A 59 -8.01 -19.17 -2.95
CA SER A 59 -7.25 -20.42 -3.03
C SER A 59 -7.35 -21.21 -1.72
N ALA A 60 -7.27 -20.55 -0.57
CA ALA A 60 -7.42 -21.20 0.74
C ALA A 60 -8.82 -21.78 0.96
N ILE A 61 -9.87 -21.10 0.47
CA ILE A 61 -11.25 -21.60 0.43
C ILE A 61 -11.30 -22.87 -0.43
N ALA A 62 -10.79 -22.81 -1.66
CA ALA A 62 -10.83 -23.95 -2.59
C ALA A 62 -10.09 -25.18 -2.04
N ILE A 63 -8.94 -24.98 -1.38
CA ILE A 63 -8.20 -26.06 -0.72
C ILE A 63 -9.02 -26.64 0.44
N TYR A 64 -9.68 -25.81 1.24
CA TYR A 64 -10.52 -26.28 2.34
C TYR A 64 -11.69 -27.11 1.81
N GLU A 65 -12.37 -26.61 0.77
CA GLU A 65 -13.50 -27.31 0.17
C GLU A 65 -13.10 -28.65 -0.45
N ALA A 66 -11.90 -28.74 -1.03
CA ALA A 66 -11.36 -29.99 -1.56
C ALA A 66 -11.06 -31.03 -0.47
N GLN A 67 -10.68 -30.60 0.74
CA GLN A 67 -10.29 -31.49 1.84
C GLN A 67 -11.47 -31.90 2.73
N ASN A 68 -12.35 -30.96 3.06
CA ASN A 68 -13.37 -31.10 4.10
C ASN A 68 -14.80 -30.98 3.57
N GLY A 69 -14.98 -30.71 2.27
CA GLY A 69 -16.27 -30.30 1.72
C GLY A 69 -16.57 -28.83 2.03
N SER A 70 -17.79 -28.39 1.72
CA SER A 70 -18.12 -26.97 1.78
C SER A 70 -18.11 -26.39 3.19
N LEU A 71 -17.78 -25.10 3.29
CA LEU A 71 -17.76 -24.36 4.55
C LEU A 71 -19.19 -24.23 5.13
N PRO A 72 -19.37 -24.41 6.46
CA PRO A 72 -20.65 -24.18 7.13
C PRO A 72 -21.19 -22.77 6.91
N GLU A 73 -22.52 -22.63 6.87
CA GLU A 73 -23.15 -21.31 6.74
C GLU A 73 -22.76 -20.39 7.92
N GLY A 74 -22.35 -19.16 7.62
CA GLY A 74 -21.84 -18.22 8.62
C GLY A 74 -20.35 -18.35 8.98
N SER A 75 -19.62 -19.25 8.30
CA SER A 75 -18.15 -19.31 8.42
C SER A 75 -17.52 -17.95 8.10
N LYS A 76 -16.45 -17.63 8.83
CA LYS A 76 -15.65 -16.42 8.65
C LYS A 76 -14.25 -16.77 8.23
N ILE A 77 -13.48 -15.77 7.78
CA ILE A 77 -12.08 -15.98 7.40
C ILE A 77 -11.25 -16.57 8.55
N GLU A 78 -11.61 -16.29 9.80
CA GLU A 78 -10.94 -16.84 10.99
C GLU A 78 -11.03 -18.38 11.07
N ASP A 79 -12.05 -19.01 10.49
CA ASP A 79 -12.21 -20.47 10.48
C ASP A 79 -11.22 -21.18 9.54
N LEU A 80 -10.63 -20.42 8.60
CA LEU A 80 -9.59 -20.86 7.67
C LEU A 80 -8.18 -20.65 8.25
N VAL A 81 -8.03 -19.74 9.21
CA VAL A 81 -6.74 -19.41 9.83
C VAL A 81 -6.25 -20.58 10.67
N GLY A 82 -4.98 -20.97 10.46
CA GLY A 82 -4.38 -22.13 11.10
C GLY A 82 -4.75 -23.47 10.45
N LYS A 83 -5.59 -23.46 9.40
CA LYS A 83 -5.89 -24.63 8.57
C LYS A 83 -5.31 -24.45 7.17
N THR A 84 -6.06 -23.82 6.28
CA THR A 84 -5.68 -23.60 4.87
C THR A 84 -5.13 -22.21 4.63
N LEU A 85 -5.31 -21.29 5.58
CA LEU A 85 -4.74 -19.95 5.59
C LEU A 85 -3.79 -19.80 6.78
N GLN A 86 -2.58 -19.31 6.55
CA GLN A 86 -1.58 -19.16 7.62
C GLN A 86 -1.95 -18.04 8.60
N SER A 87 -2.40 -16.91 8.07
CA SER A 87 -2.85 -15.75 8.83
C SER A 87 -3.79 -14.91 7.98
N LYS A 88 -4.67 -14.15 8.63
CA LYS A 88 -5.49 -13.14 7.94
C LYS A 88 -4.57 -12.11 7.26
N PRO A 89 -4.63 -11.95 5.92
CA PRO A 89 -3.78 -10.99 5.22
C PRO A 89 -4.05 -9.57 5.73
N LYS A 90 -2.99 -8.77 5.88
CA LYS A 90 -3.12 -7.34 6.13
C LYS A 90 -3.14 -6.61 4.79
N GLY A 91 -4.22 -5.87 4.53
CA GLY A 91 -4.37 -5.10 3.30
C GLY A 91 -3.77 -3.70 3.41
N PRO A 92 -3.64 -2.99 2.27
CA PRO A 92 -3.30 -1.56 2.27
C PRO A 92 -4.41 -0.73 2.92
N GLY A 93 -4.04 0.42 3.49
CA GLY A 93 -5.00 1.31 4.15
C GLY A 93 -5.74 0.64 5.31
N ASP A 94 -7.07 0.72 5.27
CA ASP A 94 -8.03 0.10 6.18
C ASP A 94 -8.71 -1.13 5.56
N ALA A 95 -8.12 -1.73 4.52
CA ALA A 95 -8.67 -2.93 3.89
C ALA A 95 -8.72 -4.11 4.86
N VAL A 96 -9.94 -4.61 5.09
CA VAL A 96 -10.24 -5.80 5.87
C VAL A 96 -10.81 -6.86 4.94
N TYR A 97 -10.25 -8.07 5.05
CA TYR A 97 -10.74 -9.22 4.30
C TYR A 97 -11.64 -10.11 5.15
N ASP A 98 -12.63 -10.71 4.50
CA ASP A 98 -13.46 -11.76 5.06
C ASP A 98 -13.88 -12.73 3.96
N ILE A 99 -14.70 -13.72 4.28
CA ILE A 99 -15.33 -14.61 3.33
C ILE A 99 -16.85 -14.43 3.37
N ASN A 100 -17.50 -14.59 2.22
CA ASN A 100 -18.95 -14.55 2.14
C ASN A 100 -19.45 -15.64 1.19
N TYR A 101 -20.60 -16.22 1.54
CA TYR A 101 -21.27 -17.19 0.68
C TYR A 101 -22.07 -16.47 -0.41
N ASP A 102 -21.68 -16.67 -1.67
CA ASP A 102 -22.40 -16.19 -2.85
C ASP A 102 -23.59 -17.12 -3.12
N LYS A 103 -24.79 -16.68 -2.73
CA LYS A 103 -26.04 -17.45 -2.88
C LYS A 103 -26.40 -17.72 -4.34
N THR A 104 -25.98 -16.87 -5.26
CA THR A 104 -26.30 -16.98 -6.69
C THR A 104 -25.49 -18.11 -7.32
N ASN A 105 -24.18 -18.09 -7.07
CA ASN A 105 -23.26 -19.06 -7.66
C ASN A 105 -23.04 -20.29 -6.76
N LYS A 106 -23.59 -20.29 -5.53
CA LYS A 106 -23.43 -21.33 -4.51
C LYS A 106 -21.97 -21.65 -4.20
N VAL A 107 -21.15 -20.61 -4.09
CA VAL A 107 -19.72 -20.72 -3.81
C VAL A 107 -19.31 -19.75 -2.71
N TRP A 108 -18.28 -20.11 -1.95
CA TRP A 108 -17.63 -19.18 -1.04
C TRP A 108 -16.65 -18.30 -1.80
N LYS A 109 -16.65 -17.00 -1.49
CA LYS A 109 -15.75 -16.02 -2.10
C LYS A 109 -15.09 -15.17 -1.03
N ALA A 110 -13.84 -14.82 -1.27
CA ALA A 110 -13.16 -13.77 -0.52
C ALA A 110 -13.81 -12.41 -0.82
N ILE A 111 -13.98 -11.63 0.23
CA ILE A 111 -14.50 -10.26 0.16
C ILE A 111 -13.54 -9.29 0.84
N VAL A 112 -13.54 -8.04 0.38
CA VAL A 112 -12.81 -6.93 0.99
C VAL A 112 -13.73 -5.76 1.29
N SER A 113 -13.49 -5.11 2.42
CA SER A 113 -14.12 -3.84 2.81
C SER A 113 -13.04 -2.84 3.27
N GLY A 114 -13.24 -1.56 3.01
CA GLY A 114 -12.29 -0.49 3.37
C GLY A 114 -11.97 0.43 2.21
N ASN A 115 -11.17 1.46 2.46
CA ASN A 115 -10.66 2.39 1.45
C ASN A 115 -9.37 1.85 0.82
N VAL A 116 -9.42 1.62 -0.49
CA VAL A 116 -8.29 1.10 -1.26
C VAL A 116 -8.18 1.87 -2.57
N GLY A 117 -7.00 2.40 -2.86
CA GLY A 117 -6.73 3.04 -4.15
C GLY A 117 -7.69 4.20 -4.46
N GLY A 118 -8.11 4.91 -3.41
CA GLY A 118 -9.06 6.03 -3.49
C GLY A 118 -10.54 5.65 -3.55
N LYS A 119 -10.88 4.36 -3.42
CA LYS A 119 -12.27 3.86 -3.51
C LYS A 119 -12.68 3.16 -2.22
N GLN A 120 -13.88 3.49 -1.73
CA GLN A 120 -14.52 2.73 -0.65
C GLN A 120 -15.08 1.42 -1.21
N LEU A 121 -14.64 0.30 -0.65
CA LEU A 121 -15.15 -1.03 -0.93
C LEU A 121 -16.07 -1.46 0.22
N ASP A 122 -17.21 -2.06 -0.14
CA ASP A 122 -18.14 -2.68 0.80
C ASP A 122 -18.41 -4.13 0.37
N LYS A 123 -17.68 -5.07 0.99
CA LYS A 123 -17.79 -6.53 0.79
C LYS A 123 -17.70 -6.96 -0.67
N GLN A 124 -16.78 -6.36 -1.41
CA GLN A 124 -16.58 -6.68 -2.82
C GLN A 124 -15.69 -7.92 -2.97
N SER A 125 -16.03 -8.78 -3.93
CA SER A 125 -15.23 -9.95 -4.32
C SER A 125 -14.64 -9.75 -5.71
N LEU A 126 -13.75 -10.63 -6.14
CA LEU A 126 -13.17 -10.56 -7.48
C LEU A 126 -14.21 -10.90 -8.58
N PRO A 127 -14.11 -10.27 -9.76
CA PRO A 127 -13.25 -9.13 -10.09
C PRO A 127 -13.79 -7.81 -9.51
N ILE A 128 -12.90 -6.96 -9.00
CA ILE A 128 -13.27 -5.62 -8.50
C ILE A 128 -13.23 -4.62 -9.67
N ASP A 129 -14.32 -3.88 -9.85
CA ASP A 129 -14.32 -2.74 -10.77
C ASP A 129 -13.67 -1.54 -10.08
N TRP A 130 -12.46 -1.18 -10.52
CA TRP A 130 -11.70 -0.05 -9.98
C TRP A 130 -12.02 1.29 -10.65
N LYS A 131 -12.96 1.33 -11.60
CA LYS A 131 -13.43 2.61 -12.14
C LYS A 131 -14.07 3.40 -11.00
N GLN A 132 -13.63 4.65 -10.86
CA GLN A 132 -14.28 5.63 -10.00
C GLN A 132 -15.65 5.93 -10.61
N SER A 133 -16.71 5.87 -9.81
CA SER A 133 -17.99 6.44 -10.21
C SER A 133 -17.77 7.94 -10.39
N GLU A 134 -17.82 8.41 -11.63
CA GLU A 134 -17.82 9.84 -11.98
C GLU A 134 -18.95 10.60 -11.26
#